data_AF-A0A523V727-F1
#
_entry.id   AF-A0A523V727-F1
#
_cell.length_a   1.000
_cell.length_b   1.000
_cell.length_c   1.000
_cell.angle_alpha   90.00
_cell.angle_beta   90.00
_cell.angle_gamma   90.00
#
_symmetry.space_group_name_H-M   'P 1'
#
loop_
_entity.id
_entity.type
_entity.pdbx_description
1 polymer ?
#
loop_
_entity_poly.entity_id
_entity_poly.type
_entity_poly.pdbx_seq_one_letter_code
_entity_poly.pdbx_strand_id
1 'polypeptide(L)'
;VWLHIAEPGRALYLLQLLAPTGFLALLGLPELLLAAPGLATNLLADHFSQPQIYYQYTVPVLPFVAVAAVAGLDRLRRLLGERRGWKILGIAVLAPAIVAFAVDNPFTTQAEWLPAPLAQLPNADAVHRALAIVPPGASVVTTNAYAPHLAQREGLHIIGIPAQRDPPPDPDVVFINLYDQRYMVCDQYEQYFRGLDPDGYGVIFRDAGLIVVQKDAGSNEQFQDFVTDWTDCAG
;
A
#
# COMPACT_ATOMS: atom_id res chain seq x y z
N VAL A 1 -0.76 -12.84 23.90
CA VAL A 1 0.53 -13.04 23.18
C VAL A 1 0.55 -14.36 22.41
N TRP A 2 0.61 -15.53 23.05
CA TRP A 2 0.68 -16.83 22.34
C TRP A 2 -0.50 -17.10 21.39
N LEU A 3 -1.72 -16.75 21.79
CA LEU A 3 -2.91 -16.87 20.92
C LEU A 3 -2.87 -15.92 19.70
N HIS A 4 -2.25 -14.75 19.84
CA HIS A 4 -2.08 -13.81 18.73
C HIS A 4 -1.05 -14.31 17.72
N ILE A 5 0.08 -14.85 18.19
CA ILE A 5 1.15 -15.38 17.33
C ILE A 5 0.67 -16.65 16.61
N ALA A 6 -0.19 -17.46 17.24
CA ALA A 6 -0.77 -18.65 16.65
C ALA A 6 -1.92 -18.36 15.67
N GLU A 7 -2.29 -17.10 15.44
CA GLU A 7 -3.26 -16.76 14.41
C GLU A 7 -2.73 -17.19 13.02
N PRO A 8 -3.57 -17.79 12.17
CA PRO A 8 -3.15 -18.36 10.89
C PRO A 8 -2.32 -17.39 10.03
N GLY A 9 -2.68 -16.10 10.03
CA GLY A 9 -1.96 -15.06 9.28
C GLY A 9 -0.53 -14.83 9.77
N ARG A 10 -0.31 -14.83 11.09
CA ARG A 10 1.03 -14.62 11.67
C ARG A 10 1.92 -15.85 11.51
N ALA A 11 1.34 -17.04 11.61
CA ALA A 11 2.05 -18.29 11.32
C ALA A 11 2.46 -18.36 9.84
N LEU A 12 1.55 -17.99 8.92
CA LEU A 12 1.84 -17.89 7.49
C LEU A 12 2.94 -16.86 7.22
N TYR A 13 2.89 -15.69 7.88
CA TYR A 13 3.93 -14.68 7.76
C TYR A 13 5.33 -15.21 8.13
N LEU A 14 5.45 -15.91 9.26
CA LEU A 14 6.72 -16.51 9.68
C LEU A 14 7.18 -17.62 8.71
N LEU A 15 6.23 -18.39 8.17
CA LEU A 15 6.52 -19.40 7.15
C LEU A 15 7.06 -18.75 5.87
N GLN A 16 6.39 -17.71 5.36
CA GLN A 16 6.81 -16.95 4.17
C GLN A 16 8.17 -16.27 4.38
N LEU A 17 8.48 -15.85 5.61
CA LEU A 17 9.76 -15.24 5.95
C LEU A 17 10.92 -16.25 5.97
N LEU A 18 10.70 -17.44 6.53
CA LEU A 18 11.77 -18.43 6.77
C LEU A 18 11.90 -19.46 5.65
N ALA A 19 10.81 -19.83 4.98
CA ALA A 19 10.79 -20.84 3.94
C ALA A 19 11.75 -20.55 2.78
N PRO A 20 11.89 -19.31 2.24
CA PRO A 20 12.84 -19.02 1.16
C PRO A 20 14.30 -19.30 1.55
N THR A 21 14.63 -19.28 2.84
CA THR A 21 15.97 -19.59 3.36
C THR A 21 16.15 -21.08 3.67
N GLY A 22 15.18 -21.94 3.36
CA GLY A 22 15.19 -23.35 3.77
C GLY A 22 15.25 -23.53 5.29
N PHE A 23 14.72 -22.55 6.04
CA PHE A 23 14.82 -22.46 7.51
C PHE A 23 16.25 -22.37 8.07
N LEU A 24 17.26 -22.11 7.23
CA LEU A 24 18.65 -21.97 7.68
C LEU A 24 18.82 -20.81 8.68
N ALA A 25 17.98 -19.78 8.59
CA ALA A 25 17.98 -18.68 9.54
C ALA A 25 17.78 -19.14 11.01
N LEU A 26 17.09 -20.27 11.24
CA LEU A 26 16.92 -20.84 12.58
C LEU A 26 18.21 -21.45 13.15
N LEU A 27 19.10 -21.94 12.28
CA LEU A 27 20.45 -22.36 12.67
C LEU A 27 21.36 -21.15 12.95
N GLY A 28 20.95 -19.96 12.49
CA GLY A 28 21.52 -18.63 12.69
C GLY A 28 21.00 -17.88 13.92
N LEU A 29 20.56 -18.57 14.99
CA LEU A 29 19.75 -17.93 16.04
C LEU A 29 20.35 -16.65 16.67
N PRO A 30 21.65 -16.59 17.04
CA PRO A 30 22.25 -15.35 17.56
C PRO A 30 22.12 -14.16 16.60
N GLU A 31 22.28 -14.41 15.30
CA GLU A 31 22.13 -13.41 14.25
C GLU A 31 20.66 -13.07 14.00
N LEU A 32 19.77 -14.06 14.08
CA LEU A 32 18.32 -13.88 13.92
C LEU A 32 17.72 -13.03 15.05
N LEU A 33 18.30 -13.08 16.26
CA LEU A 33 17.87 -12.23 17.37
C LEU A 33 18.01 -10.73 17.09
N LEU A 34 18.84 -10.34 16.12
CA LEU A 34 18.92 -8.94 15.68
C LEU A 34 17.62 -8.48 14.98
N ALA A 35 16.86 -9.39 14.38
CA ALA A 35 15.52 -9.11 13.85
C ALA A 35 14.43 -9.06 14.93
N ALA A 36 14.72 -9.42 16.19
CA ALA A 36 13.71 -9.57 17.23
C ALA A 36 12.87 -8.29 17.46
N PRO A 37 13.43 -7.06 17.49
CA PRO A 37 12.61 -5.86 17.67
C PRO A 37 11.60 -5.66 16.53
N GLY A 38 12.05 -5.77 15.28
CA GLY A 38 11.18 -5.61 14.11
C GLY A 38 10.14 -6.73 13.99
N LEU A 39 10.53 -7.97 14.26
CA LEU A 39 9.61 -9.11 14.29
C LEU A 39 8.57 -8.96 15.41
N ALA A 40 8.97 -8.50 16.59
CA ALA A 40 8.05 -8.25 17.68
C ALA A 40 7.04 -7.16 17.29
N THR A 41 7.49 -6.05 16.71
CA THR A 41 6.57 -5.01 16.22
C THR A 41 5.56 -5.59 15.22
N ASN A 42 6.02 -6.30 14.19
CA ASN A 42 5.13 -6.84 13.16
C ASN A 42 4.13 -7.87 13.72
N LEU A 43 4.58 -8.74 14.64
CA LEU A 43 3.75 -9.79 15.22
C LEU A 43 2.78 -9.27 16.29
N LEU A 44 3.15 -8.24 17.06
CA LEU A 44 2.28 -7.67 18.10
C LEU A 44 1.34 -6.59 17.58
N ALA A 45 1.45 -6.21 16.31
CA ALA A 45 0.57 -5.23 15.70
C ALA A 45 -0.87 -5.71 15.55
N ASP A 46 -1.79 -4.80 15.85
CA ASP A 46 -3.22 -4.96 15.56
C ASP A 46 -3.54 -4.63 14.09
N HIS A 47 -2.69 -3.82 13.44
CA HIS A 47 -2.92 -3.41 12.06
C HIS A 47 -2.68 -4.57 11.09
N PHE A 48 -3.68 -4.92 10.28
CA PHE A 48 -3.68 -6.12 9.42
C PHE A 48 -2.49 -6.23 8.47
N SER A 49 -1.96 -5.10 8.00
CA SER A 49 -0.86 -5.06 7.03
C SER A 49 0.51 -5.34 7.65
N GLN A 50 0.67 -5.24 8.98
CA GLN A 50 1.98 -5.40 9.63
C GLN A 50 2.49 -6.85 9.62
N PRO A 51 1.70 -7.87 10.01
CA PRO A 51 2.12 -9.27 9.95
C PRO A 51 1.87 -9.88 8.57
N GLN A 52 2.26 -9.20 7.48
CA GLN A 52 2.08 -9.68 6.11
C GLN A 52 3.37 -9.47 5.29
N ILE A 53 3.81 -10.52 4.59
CA ILE A 53 5.10 -10.50 3.86
C ILE A 53 5.14 -9.47 2.73
N TYR A 54 3.97 -9.13 2.19
CA TYR A 54 3.80 -8.27 1.02
C TYR A 54 3.79 -6.77 1.34
N TYR A 55 3.81 -6.39 2.62
CA TYR A 55 3.89 -5.01 3.04
C TYR A 55 5.31 -4.62 3.48
N GLN A 56 5.58 -3.32 3.41
CA GLN A 56 6.89 -2.72 3.69
C GLN A 56 7.42 -2.98 5.11
N TYR A 57 6.57 -3.40 6.05
CA TYR A 57 6.94 -3.62 7.45
C TYR A 57 7.95 -4.75 7.63
N THR A 58 8.07 -5.67 6.66
CA THR A 58 9.06 -6.75 6.73
C THR A 58 10.46 -6.32 6.29
N VAL A 59 10.58 -5.21 5.55
CA VAL A 59 11.86 -4.75 4.99
C VAL A 59 12.96 -4.61 6.05
N PRO A 60 12.72 -4.02 7.25
CA PRO A 60 13.75 -3.91 8.29
C PRO A 60 14.21 -5.25 8.88
N VAL A 61 13.40 -6.32 8.75
CA VAL A 61 13.69 -7.65 9.29
C VAL A 61 14.57 -8.47 8.34
N LEU A 62 14.41 -8.28 7.03
CA LEU A 62 15.05 -9.12 5.99
C LEU A 62 16.58 -9.21 6.08
N PRO A 63 17.35 -8.12 6.33
CA PRO A 63 18.81 -8.21 6.38
C PRO A 63 19.31 -9.18 7.44
N PHE A 64 18.66 -9.20 8.61
CA PHE A 64 19.05 -10.08 9.71
C PHE A 64 18.66 -11.54 9.45
N VAL A 65 17.53 -11.79 8.79
CA VAL A 65 17.14 -13.13 8.32
C VAL A 65 18.16 -13.67 7.32
N ALA A 66 18.63 -12.83 6.39
CA ALA A 66 19.66 -13.21 5.42
C ALA A 66 21.01 -13.53 6.11
N VAL A 67 21.47 -12.67 7.04
CA VAL A 67 22.69 -12.92 7.81
C VAL A 67 22.57 -14.21 8.64
N ALA A 68 21.44 -14.42 9.29
CA ALA A 68 21.16 -15.64 10.04
C ALA A 68 21.16 -16.87 9.13
N ALA A 69 20.60 -16.79 7.93
CA ALA A 69 20.62 -17.88 6.98
C ALA A 69 22.05 -18.24 6.55
N VAL A 70 22.91 -17.25 6.30
CA VAL A 70 24.33 -17.46 5.95
C VAL A 70 25.10 -18.08 7.12
N ALA A 71 24.90 -17.58 8.34
CA ALA A 71 25.52 -18.16 9.54
C ALA A 71 25.04 -19.61 9.79
N GLY A 72 23.75 -19.86 9.60
CA GLY A 72 23.14 -21.18 9.68
C GLY A 72 23.68 -22.14 8.62
N LEU A 73 23.91 -21.65 7.41
CA LEU A 73 24.53 -22.39 6.30
C LEU A 73 25.95 -22.84 6.65
N ASP A 74 26.77 -21.94 7.20
CA ASP A 74 28.15 -22.27 7.61
C ASP A 74 28.17 -23.29 8.76
N ARG A 75 27.28 -23.13 9.74
CA ARG A 75 27.10 -24.11 10.83
C ARG A 75 26.72 -25.48 10.29
N LEU A 76 25.75 -25.55 9.36
CA LEU A 76 25.33 -26.80 8.72
C LEU A 76 26.46 -27.43 7.92
N ARG A 77 27.26 -26.63 7.21
CA ARG A 77 28.44 -27.11 6.45
C ARG A 77 29.45 -27.78 7.37
N ARG A 78 29.75 -27.17 8.52
CA ARG A 78 30.69 -27.72 9.51
C ARG A 78 30.19 -29.05 10.08
N LEU A 79 28.87 -29.21 10.24
CA LEU A 79 28.24 -30.46 10.71
C LEU A 79 28.28 -31.58 9.66
N LEU A 80 28.11 -31.26 8.38
CA LEU A 80 28.01 -32.25 7.28
C LEU A 80 29.35 -32.62 6.62
N GLY A 81 30.42 -31.88 6.90
CA GLY A 81 31.77 -32.09 6.34
C GLY A 81 31.95 -31.50 4.92
N GLU A 82 33.20 -31.16 4.57
CA GLU A 82 33.51 -30.26 3.45
C GLU A 82 33.11 -30.77 2.05
N ARG A 83 33.17 -32.07 1.79
CA ARG A 83 32.91 -32.60 0.43
C ARG A 83 31.44 -32.87 0.13
N ARG A 84 30.66 -33.26 1.14
CA ARG A 84 29.22 -33.58 1.00
C ARG A 84 28.34 -32.35 1.34
N GLY A 85 28.88 -31.43 2.13
CA GLY A 85 28.21 -30.20 2.56
C GLY A 85 27.76 -29.32 1.40
N TRP A 86 28.60 -29.02 0.40
CA TRP A 86 28.26 -28.05 -0.66
C TRP A 86 27.07 -28.42 -1.54
N LYS A 87 26.92 -29.70 -1.91
CA LYS A 87 25.78 -30.15 -2.72
C LYS A 87 24.48 -30.10 -1.91
N ILE A 88 24.53 -30.55 -0.66
CA ILE A 88 23.37 -30.51 0.25
C ILE A 88 23.00 -29.06 0.58
N LEU A 89 23.99 -28.18 0.83
CA LEU A 89 23.82 -26.74 1.02
C LEU A 89 23.15 -26.08 -0.18
N GLY A 90 23.63 -26.37 -1.39
CA GLY A 90 23.08 -25.82 -2.61
C GLY A 90 21.60 -26.18 -2.77
N ILE A 91 21.23 -27.43 -2.52
CA ILE A 91 19.84 -27.88 -2.53
C ILE A 91 19.04 -27.22 -1.39
N ALA A 92 19.59 -27.16 -0.18
CA ALA A 92 18.94 -26.59 1.01
C ALA A 92 18.63 -25.10 0.89
N VAL A 93 19.33 -24.36 0.02
CA VAL A 93 19.04 -22.95 -0.27
C VAL A 93 18.21 -22.80 -1.55
N LEU A 94 18.65 -23.40 -2.65
CA LEU A 94 18.06 -23.15 -3.97
C LEU A 94 16.68 -23.78 -4.11
N ALA A 95 16.48 -25.02 -3.67
CA ALA A 95 15.19 -25.69 -3.82
C ALA A 95 14.06 -24.95 -3.08
N PRO A 96 14.19 -24.59 -1.79
CA PRO A 96 13.13 -23.87 -1.10
C PRO A 96 12.97 -22.43 -1.61
N ALA A 97 14.04 -21.74 -2.04
CA ALA A 97 13.91 -20.43 -2.67
C ALA A 97 13.13 -20.50 -3.99
N ILE A 98 13.41 -21.50 -4.83
CA ILE A 98 12.68 -21.73 -6.09
C ILE A 98 11.23 -22.10 -5.82
N VAL A 99 10.97 -22.99 -4.86
CA VAL A 99 9.59 -23.38 -4.51
C VAL A 99 8.83 -22.20 -3.93
N ALA A 100 9.42 -21.43 -3.02
CA ALA A 100 8.79 -20.23 -2.47
C ALA A 100 8.49 -19.21 -3.58
N PHE A 101 9.45 -18.97 -4.48
CA PHE A 101 9.25 -18.09 -5.63
C PHE A 101 8.23 -18.63 -6.64
N ALA A 102 8.02 -19.94 -6.74
CA ALA A 102 7.02 -20.52 -7.64
C ALA A 102 5.60 -20.48 -7.04
N VAL A 103 5.48 -20.64 -5.72
CA VAL A 103 4.20 -20.71 -5.01
C VAL A 103 3.69 -19.34 -4.58
N ASP A 104 4.57 -18.45 -4.13
CA ASP A 104 4.22 -17.20 -3.46
C ASP A 104 4.96 -16.02 -4.12
N ASN A 105 4.59 -15.74 -5.38
CA ASN A 105 5.27 -14.79 -6.24
C ASN A 105 4.46 -13.48 -6.40
N PRO A 106 4.95 -12.33 -5.91
CA PRO A 106 4.25 -11.05 -6.10
C PRO A 106 4.03 -10.70 -7.58
N PHE A 107 4.86 -11.19 -8.50
CA PHE A 107 4.78 -10.85 -9.92
C PHE A 107 3.72 -11.64 -10.69
N THR A 108 3.18 -12.73 -10.14
CA THR A 108 2.15 -13.55 -10.82
C THR A 108 0.83 -13.57 -10.07
N THR A 109 0.84 -13.64 -8.73
CA THR A 109 -0.38 -13.75 -7.93
C THR A 109 -0.93 -12.40 -7.47
N GLN A 110 -0.08 -11.37 -7.38
CA GLN A 110 -0.49 -10.01 -6.98
C GLN A 110 -0.52 -9.00 -8.11
N ALA A 111 -0.04 -9.39 -9.30
CA ALA A 111 -0.16 -8.57 -10.51
C ALA A 111 -1.62 -8.29 -10.91
N GLU A 112 -2.59 -9.05 -10.41
CA GLU A 112 -4.02 -8.77 -10.61
C GLU A 112 -4.52 -7.55 -9.81
N TRP A 113 -3.92 -7.27 -8.65
CA TRP A 113 -4.37 -6.23 -7.73
C TRP A 113 -3.57 -4.94 -7.81
N LEU A 114 -2.40 -5.00 -8.43
CA LEU A 114 -1.53 -3.86 -8.65
C LEU A 114 -1.60 -3.46 -10.12
N PRO A 115 -1.82 -2.17 -10.46
CA PRO A 115 -1.64 -1.70 -11.82
C PRO A 115 -0.23 -2.11 -12.29
N ALA A 116 -0.09 -2.40 -13.59
CA ALA A 116 1.23 -2.70 -14.14
C ALA A 116 2.23 -1.64 -13.67
N PRO A 117 3.46 -2.02 -13.28
CA PRO A 117 4.47 -1.05 -12.88
C PRO A 117 4.58 0.02 -13.97
N LEU A 118 4.38 1.30 -13.61
CA LEU A 118 4.36 2.45 -14.54
C LEU A 118 3.09 2.61 -15.40
N ALA A 119 1.99 1.91 -15.10
CA ALA A 119 0.71 2.16 -15.75
C ALA A 119 0.29 3.62 -15.52
N GLN A 120 0.16 4.36 -16.62
CA GLN A 120 -0.44 5.68 -16.61
C GLN A 120 -1.96 5.52 -16.72
N LEU A 121 -2.69 6.24 -15.87
CA LEU A 121 -4.12 6.36 -16.03
C LEU A 121 -4.41 7.09 -17.36
N PRO A 122 -5.50 6.73 -18.06
CA PRO A 122 -5.82 7.30 -19.37
C PRO A 122 -6.06 8.82 -19.33
N ASN A 123 -6.27 9.39 -18.14
CA ASN A 123 -6.56 10.81 -17.93
C ASN A 123 -5.40 11.60 -17.28
N ALA A 124 -4.15 11.14 -17.41
CA ALA A 124 -2.99 11.83 -16.82
C ALA A 124 -2.88 13.32 -17.23
N ASP A 125 -3.18 13.66 -18.48
CA ASP A 125 -3.17 15.06 -18.96
C ASP A 125 -4.26 15.92 -18.29
N ALA A 126 -5.42 15.34 -17.98
CA ALA A 126 -6.47 16.03 -17.22
C ALA A 126 -6.00 16.29 -15.78
N VAL A 127 -5.33 15.32 -15.14
CA VAL A 127 -4.71 15.47 -13.81
C VAL A 127 -3.72 16.63 -13.79
N HIS A 128 -2.82 16.72 -14.77
CA HIS A 128 -1.85 17.81 -14.82
C HIS A 128 -2.49 19.18 -15.00
N ARG A 129 -3.53 19.31 -15.84
CA ARG A 129 -4.26 20.57 -16.01
C ARG A 129 -5.03 20.98 -14.76
N ALA A 130 -5.68 20.04 -14.10
CA ALA A 130 -6.41 20.31 -12.88
C ALA A 130 -5.47 20.70 -11.72
N LEU A 131 -4.31 20.06 -11.59
CA LEU A 131 -3.32 20.43 -10.57
C LEU A 131 -2.86 21.89 -10.70
N ALA A 132 -2.76 22.40 -11.94
CA ALA A 132 -2.30 23.76 -12.21
C ALA A 132 -3.29 24.85 -11.78
N ILE A 133 -4.57 24.52 -11.60
CA ILE A 133 -5.60 25.50 -11.20
C ILE A 133 -5.89 25.50 -9.70
N VAL A 134 -5.39 24.50 -8.95
CA VAL A 134 -5.61 24.44 -7.50
C VAL A 134 -4.83 25.57 -6.82
N PRO A 135 -5.48 26.46 -6.05
CA PRO A 135 -4.79 27.54 -5.37
C PRO A 135 -3.73 27.01 -4.39
N PRO A 136 -2.54 27.64 -4.30
CA PRO A 136 -1.42 27.14 -3.50
C PRO A 136 -1.68 27.16 -1.98
N GLY A 137 -2.51 28.08 -1.50
CA GLY A 137 -2.86 28.21 -0.08
C GLY A 137 -4.18 27.54 0.34
N ALA A 138 -4.96 27.03 -0.62
CA ALA A 138 -6.25 26.40 -0.32
C ALA A 138 -6.05 25.07 0.42
N SER A 139 -6.89 24.81 1.42
CA SER A 139 -7.01 23.48 2.00
C SER A 139 -7.63 22.50 0.99
N VAL A 140 -7.06 21.31 0.87
CA VAL A 140 -7.46 20.34 -0.15
C VAL A 140 -7.81 19.00 0.46
N VAL A 141 -8.95 18.44 0.07
CA VAL A 141 -9.25 17.02 0.20
C VAL A 141 -8.94 16.30 -1.11
N THR A 142 -8.20 15.20 -1.03
CA THR A 142 -7.87 14.35 -2.17
C THR A 142 -7.58 12.91 -1.74
N THR A 143 -7.16 12.04 -2.65
CA THR A 143 -6.75 10.66 -2.34
C THR A 143 -5.24 10.53 -2.26
N ASN A 144 -4.78 9.41 -1.71
CA ASN A 144 -3.35 9.15 -1.49
C ASN A 144 -2.51 9.18 -2.79
N ALA A 145 -3.13 8.92 -3.94
CA ALA A 145 -2.49 9.02 -5.25
C ALA A 145 -2.04 10.44 -5.61
N TYR A 146 -2.82 11.46 -5.23
CA TYR A 146 -2.60 12.85 -5.66
C TYR A 146 -2.07 13.74 -4.54
N ALA A 147 -2.21 13.30 -3.28
CA ALA A 147 -1.71 14.01 -2.11
C ALA A 147 -0.24 14.47 -2.24
N PRO A 148 0.72 13.68 -2.76
CA PRO A 148 2.10 14.14 -2.93
C PRO A 148 2.24 15.36 -3.85
N HIS A 149 1.40 15.47 -4.89
CA HIS A 149 1.39 16.61 -5.82
C HIS A 149 0.77 17.87 -5.22
N LEU A 150 -0.05 17.69 -4.18
CA LEU A 150 -0.75 18.74 -3.47
C LEU A 150 -0.14 18.99 -2.08
N ALA A 151 1.02 18.41 -1.77
CA ALA A 151 1.58 18.44 -0.42
C ALA A 151 2.15 19.79 0.04
N GLN A 152 2.40 20.72 -0.88
CA GLN A 152 2.92 22.06 -0.55
C GLN A 152 1.81 23.02 -0.11
N ARG A 153 1.07 22.65 0.95
CA ARG A 153 0.01 23.45 1.59
C ARG A 153 -0.18 23.04 3.04
N GLU A 154 -0.71 23.93 3.88
CA GLU A 154 -0.93 23.65 5.31
C GLU A 154 -2.14 22.72 5.55
N GLY A 155 -3.20 22.86 4.74
CA GLY A 155 -4.39 22.02 4.80
C GLY A 155 -4.40 20.96 3.71
N LEU A 156 -3.95 19.74 4.01
CA LEU A 156 -4.08 18.60 3.11
C LEU A 156 -4.72 17.43 3.84
N HIS A 157 -5.80 16.92 3.25
CA HIS A 157 -6.60 15.86 3.83
C HIS A 157 -6.73 14.73 2.81
N ILE A 158 -6.41 13.52 3.26
CA ILE A 158 -6.45 12.32 2.44
C ILE A 158 -7.69 11.54 2.84
N ILE A 159 -8.58 11.29 1.90
CA ILE A 159 -9.70 10.36 2.04
C ILE A 159 -9.32 9.00 1.45
N GLY A 160 -9.89 7.93 2.01
CA GLY A 160 -9.62 6.54 1.60
C GLY A 160 -8.55 5.82 2.40
N ILE A 161 -7.95 4.80 1.80
CA ILE A 161 -6.94 3.95 2.47
C ILE A 161 -5.52 4.50 2.19
N PRO A 162 -4.59 4.57 3.17
CA PRO A 162 -4.74 4.28 4.59
C PRO A 162 -4.86 5.57 5.43
N ALA A 163 -6.01 6.24 5.43
CA ALA A 163 -6.33 7.15 6.54
C ALA A 163 -7.85 7.37 6.72
N GLN A 164 -8.33 6.79 7.82
CA GLN A 164 -9.55 7.13 8.57
C GLN A 164 -9.36 8.45 9.34
N ARG A 165 -9.18 9.58 8.66
CA ARG A 165 -9.47 10.87 9.27
C ARG A 165 -10.68 11.43 8.58
N ASP A 166 -11.71 11.75 9.36
CA ASP A 166 -12.83 12.51 8.84
C ASP A 166 -12.24 13.78 8.20
N PRO A 167 -12.41 13.96 6.87
CA PRO A 167 -11.98 15.20 6.23
C PRO A 167 -12.67 16.37 6.96
N PRO A 168 -12.03 17.54 7.05
CA PRO A 168 -12.67 18.71 7.65
C PRO A 168 -14.03 18.91 7.00
N PRO A 169 -15.05 19.37 7.76
CA PRO A 169 -16.40 19.51 7.22
C PRO A 169 -16.46 20.43 6.01
N ASP A 170 -15.52 21.38 5.88
CA ASP A 170 -15.50 22.38 4.81
C ASP A 170 -14.08 22.64 4.23
N PRO A 171 -13.52 21.76 3.38
CA PRO A 171 -12.29 22.08 2.65
C PRO A 171 -12.50 23.21 1.62
N ASP A 172 -11.47 23.99 1.33
CA ASP A 172 -11.56 25.00 0.27
C ASP A 172 -11.70 24.35 -1.11
N VAL A 173 -11.02 23.22 -1.33
CA VAL A 173 -11.02 22.48 -2.60
C VAL A 173 -11.12 20.97 -2.36
N VAL A 174 -11.89 20.28 -3.19
CA VAL A 174 -11.91 18.82 -3.28
C VAL A 174 -11.40 18.42 -4.66
N PHE A 175 -10.35 17.61 -4.71
CA PHE A 175 -9.69 17.13 -5.93
C PHE A 175 -9.79 15.61 -6.01
N ILE A 176 -10.60 15.06 -6.92
CA ILE A 176 -10.88 13.62 -7.01
C ILE A 176 -10.84 13.13 -8.44
N ASN A 177 -10.08 12.06 -8.69
CA ASN A 177 -10.10 11.31 -9.94
C ASN A 177 -10.98 10.06 -9.80
N LEU A 178 -12.16 10.08 -10.42
CA LEU A 178 -13.15 9.00 -10.32
C LEU A 178 -12.71 7.72 -11.06
N TYR A 179 -11.81 7.82 -12.06
CA TYR A 179 -11.19 6.64 -12.67
C TYR A 179 -10.19 5.94 -11.75
N ASP A 180 -9.68 6.64 -10.73
CA ASP A 180 -8.67 6.10 -9.82
C ASP A 180 -9.32 5.51 -8.57
N GLN A 181 -9.66 4.23 -8.64
CA GLN A 181 -10.30 3.50 -7.53
C GLN A 181 -9.32 2.71 -6.66
N ARG A 182 -8.02 3.03 -6.71
CA ARG A 182 -6.98 2.31 -5.93
C ARG A 182 -7.14 2.48 -4.42
N TYR A 183 -7.75 3.57 -3.97
CA TYR A 183 -7.81 3.96 -2.55
C TYR A 183 -9.23 4.14 -2.01
N MET A 184 -10.22 4.30 -2.89
CA MET A 184 -11.66 4.40 -2.58
C MET A 184 -12.46 3.84 -3.76
N VAL A 185 -13.59 3.20 -3.46
CA VAL A 185 -14.53 2.71 -4.49
C VAL A 185 -15.58 3.76 -4.82
N CYS A 186 -16.29 3.59 -5.95
CA CYS A 186 -17.19 4.62 -6.47
C CYS A 186 -18.24 5.12 -5.47
N ASP A 187 -18.94 4.20 -4.81
CA ASP A 187 -19.98 4.53 -3.82
C ASP A 187 -19.44 5.41 -2.67
N GLN A 188 -18.17 5.25 -2.32
CA GLN A 188 -17.54 6.07 -1.28
C GLN A 188 -17.24 7.49 -1.77
N TYR A 189 -16.89 7.67 -3.05
CA TYR A 189 -16.80 9.00 -3.66
C TYR A 189 -18.18 9.65 -3.71
N GLU A 190 -19.22 8.90 -4.08
CA GLU A 190 -20.60 9.40 -4.12
C GLU A 190 -21.02 9.90 -2.75
N GLN A 191 -20.86 9.05 -1.72
CA GLN A 191 -21.19 9.39 -0.34
C GLN A 191 -20.46 10.66 0.12
N TYR A 192 -19.19 10.81 -0.24
CA TYR A 192 -18.41 11.99 0.10
C TYR A 192 -18.95 13.26 -0.57
N PHE A 193 -19.17 13.24 -1.89
CA PHE A 193 -19.69 14.41 -2.61
C PHE A 193 -21.12 14.77 -2.21
N ARG A 194 -21.99 13.80 -1.93
CA ARG A 194 -23.34 14.03 -1.38
C ARG A 194 -23.33 14.66 0.02
N GLY A 195 -22.21 14.56 0.74
CA GLY A 195 -22.04 15.17 2.05
C GLY A 195 -21.62 16.64 2.02
N LEU A 196 -21.21 17.17 0.87
CA LEU A 196 -20.84 18.58 0.71
C LEU A 196 -22.09 19.46 0.54
N ASP A 197 -21.97 20.74 0.92
CA ASP A 197 -23.03 21.73 0.72
C ASP A 197 -23.27 21.99 -0.79
N PRO A 198 -24.44 21.65 -1.35
CA PRO A 198 -24.73 21.84 -2.78
C PRO A 198 -24.76 23.31 -3.21
N ASP A 199 -24.99 24.25 -2.28
CA ASP A 199 -25.00 25.68 -2.54
C ASP A 199 -23.66 26.36 -2.19
N GLY A 200 -22.81 25.67 -1.41
CA GLY A 200 -21.50 26.14 -0.99
C GLY A 200 -20.34 25.74 -1.91
N TYR A 201 -20.51 24.73 -2.76
CA TYR A 201 -19.46 24.25 -3.67
C TYR A 201 -19.87 24.35 -5.15
N GLY A 202 -18.91 24.74 -5.99
CA GLY A 202 -19.08 24.73 -7.44
C GLY A 202 -17.95 23.98 -8.15
N VAL A 203 -18.27 23.45 -9.34
CA VAL A 203 -17.27 22.80 -10.21
C VAL A 203 -16.37 23.88 -10.82
N ILE A 204 -15.06 23.75 -10.60
CA ILE A 204 -14.03 24.57 -11.26
C ILE A 204 -13.27 23.82 -12.35
N PHE A 205 -13.31 22.48 -12.31
CA PHE A 205 -12.75 21.62 -13.35
C PHE A 205 -13.50 20.29 -13.37
N ARG A 206 -13.87 19.85 -14.58
CA ARG A 206 -14.40 18.52 -14.82
C ARG A 206 -13.97 18.07 -16.21
N ASP A 207 -13.16 17.02 -16.27
CA ASP A 207 -12.73 16.43 -17.52
C ASP A 207 -12.21 15.01 -17.31
N ALA A 208 -12.54 14.10 -18.24
CA ALA A 208 -12.08 12.71 -18.26
C ALA A 208 -12.08 12.04 -16.87
N GLY A 209 -13.22 12.05 -16.16
CA GLY A 209 -13.37 11.44 -14.84
C GLY A 209 -12.70 12.18 -13.68
N LEU A 210 -11.97 13.26 -13.94
CA LEU A 210 -11.40 14.12 -12.90
C LEU A 210 -12.34 15.27 -12.59
N ILE A 211 -12.63 15.46 -11.30
CA ILE A 211 -13.46 16.56 -10.82
C ILE A 211 -12.73 17.35 -9.74
N VAL A 212 -12.80 18.67 -9.85
CA VAL A 212 -12.35 19.60 -8.83
C VAL A 212 -13.50 20.55 -8.52
N VAL A 213 -13.92 20.55 -7.25
CA VAL A 213 -14.89 21.51 -6.73
C VAL A 213 -14.23 22.43 -5.73
N GLN A 214 -14.69 23.67 -5.68
CA GLN A 214 -14.16 24.69 -4.80
C GLN A 214 -15.30 25.35 -4.03
N LYS A 215 -15.04 25.66 -2.77
CA LYS A 215 -15.96 26.41 -1.92
C LYS A 215 -16.13 27.84 -2.42
N ASP A 216 -17.37 28.33 -2.46
CA ASP A 216 -17.75 29.69 -2.87
C ASP A 216 -17.25 30.11 -4.27
N ALA A 217 -16.95 29.14 -5.15
CA ALA A 217 -16.43 29.38 -6.50
C ALA A 217 -16.83 28.27 -7.48
N GLY A 218 -16.76 28.56 -8.79
CA GLY A 218 -17.14 27.62 -9.85
C GLY A 218 -18.64 27.64 -10.17
N SER A 219 -19.14 26.56 -10.78
CA SER A 219 -20.55 26.40 -11.12
C SER A 219 -21.25 25.45 -10.14
N ASN A 220 -22.11 25.99 -9.28
CA ASN A 220 -22.98 25.21 -8.38
C ASN A 220 -23.97 24.35 -9.15
N GLU A 221 -24.54 24.86 -10.24
CA GLU A 221 -25.45 24.10 -11.13
C GLU A 221 -24.78 22.82 -11.63
N GLN A 222 -23.55 22.92 -12.15
CA GLN A 222 -22.79 21.74 -12.57
C GLN A 222 -22.45 20.78 -11.42
N PHE A 223 -22.28 21.29 -10.20
CA PHE A 223 -22.03 20.46 -9.03
C PHE A 223 -23.28 19.69 -8.61
N GLN A 224 -24.43 20.38 -8.54
CA GLN A 224 -25.72 19.78 -8.23
C GLN A 224 -26.09 18.73 -9.27
N ASP A 225 -25.96 19.06 -10.56
CA ASP A 225 -26.17 18.12 -11.67
C ASP A 225 -25.27 16.88 -11.53
N PHE A 226 -23.98 17.08 -11.22
CA PHE A 226 -23.03 15.97 -11.01
C PHE A 226 -23.42 15.06 -9.85
N VAL A 227 -23.88 15.61 -8.74
CA VAL A 227 -24.28 14.83 -7.55
C VAL A 227 -25.65 14.16 -7.76
N THR A 228 -26.56 14.78 -8.50
CA THR A 228 -27.89 14.21 -8.78
C THR A 228 -27.83 13.12 -9.85
N ASP A 229 -27.09 13.34 -10.94
CA ASP A 229 -26.91 12.40 -12.05
C ASP A 229 -25.60 11.62 -11.91
N TRP A 230 -25.48 10.86 -10.83
CA TRP A 230 -24.27 10.09 -10.53
C TRP A 230 -24.16 8.85 -11.44
N THR A 231 -23.21 8.87 -12.38
CA THR A 231 -22.97 7.78 -13.32
C THR A 231 -21.77 6.91 -12.89
N ASP A 232 -21.93 6.06 -11.87
CA ASP A 232 -21.08 4.92 -11.44
C ASP A 232 -19.52 5.01 -11.60
N CYS A 233 -18.93 6.22 -11.60
CA CYS A 233 -17.50 6.48 -11.83
C CYS A 233 -16.91 5.91 -13.14
N ALA A 234 -17.75 5.31 -13.99
CA ALA A 234 -17.46 5.02 -15.37
C ALA A 234 -17.74 6.31 -16.13
N GLY A 235 -16.69 7.13 -16.30
CA GLY A 235 -16.78 8.38 -17.04
C GLY A 235 -17.35 8.24 -18.44
#